data_AF-A0A353Z3X3-F1
#
_entry.id   AF-A0A353Z3X3-F1
#
_cell.length_a   1.000
_cell.length_b   1.000
_cell.length_c   1.000
_cell.angle_alpha   90.00
_cell.angle_beta   90.00
_cell.angle_gamma   90.00
#
_symmetry.space_group_name_H-M   'P 1'
#
loop_
_entity.id
_entity.type
_entity.pdbx_description
1 polymer ?
#
loop_
_entity_poly.entity_id
_entity_poly.type
_entity_poly.pdbx_seq_one_letter_code
_entity_poly.pdbx_strand_id
1 'polypeptide(L)'
;FYPKRLKTALYTVFWMIVFALLPILVTGWDGLKETYLSWYTMLGQDYSDSVGFSVIGILVKWFNYQGSRNIVFLVGVVLMVMPLLKFKQYSNQNFRYAVLSALLIWIIIFNHKAESPTFVIAMTGIGLYFVTQPWNLQNKLFLAFAIVFVSLVYSDLMPPGPRNNFFHPYFIKALPCIVIWLKIIYEIMFNKIKPAHSNSSRI
;
A
#
# COMPACT_ATOMS: atom_id res chain seq x y z
N PHE A 1 -15.33 -9.50 18.81
CA PHE A 1 -16.26 -9.93 17.76
C PHE A 1 -17.21 -8.77 17.47
N TYR A 2 -17.37 -8.31 16.21
CA TYR A 2 -18.33 -7.25 15.85
C TYR A 2 -19.75 -7.82 15.87
N PRO A 3 -20.62 -7.44 16.83
CA PRO A 3 -21.87 -8.13 17.10
C PRO A 3 -22.98 -7.83 16.07
N LYS A 4 -22.80 -6.86 15.17
CA LYS A 4 -23.85 -6.41 14.24
C LYS A 4 -23.35 -6.27 12.79
N ARG A 5 -22.66 -7.28 12.27
CA ARG A 5 -22.03 -7.27 10.92
C ARG A 5 -23.00 -6.88 9.80
N LEU A 6 -24.24 -7.40 9.83
CA LEU A 6 -25.27 -7.06 8.85
C LEU A 6 -25.66 -5.58 8.91
N LYS A 7 -25.87 -5.05 10.12
CA LYS A 7 -26.19 -3.63 10.32
C LYS A 7 -25.06 -2.73 9.80
N THR A 8 -23.79 -3.10 10.06
CA THR A 8 -22.64 -2.37 9.53
C THR A 8 -22.60 -2.40 8.00
N ALA A 9 -22.79 -3.58 7.38
CA ALA A 9 -22.82 -3.72 5.94
C ALA A 9 -23.92 -2.86 5.29
N LEU A 10 -25.12 -2.87 5.88
CA LEU A 10 -26.24 -2.04 5.42
C LEU A 10 -25.92 -0.54 5.49
N TYR A 11 -25.31 -0.06 6.58
CA TYR A 11 -24.87 1.33 6.64
C TYR A 11 -23.77 1.66 5.64
N THR A 12 -22.83 0.75 5.38
CA THR A 12 -21.80 0.95 4.37
C THR A 12 -22.42 1.10 2.98
N VAL A 13 -23.36 0.22 2.62
CA VAL A 13 -24.09 0.30 1.33
C VAL A 13 -24.91 1.59 1.25
N PHE A 14 -25.62 1.94 2.33
CA PHE A 14 -26.38 3.19 2.40
C PHE A 14 -25.49 4.41 2.14
N TRP A 15 -24.38 4.55 2.87
CA TRP A 15 -23.48 5.68 2.70
C TRP A 15 -22.79 5.68 1.34
N MET A 16 -22.47 4.52 0.77
CA MET A 16 -21.94 4.40 -0.58
C MET A 16 -22.91 4.96 -1.62
N ILE A 17 -24.19 4.62 -1.52
CA ILE A 17 -25.24 5.16 -2.40
C ILE A 17 -25.39 6.67 -2.19
N VAL A 18 -25.43 7.13 -0.94
CA VAL A 18 -25.52 8.56 -0.63
C VAL A 18 -24.36 9.34 -1.27
N PHE A 19 -23.11 8.89 -1.11
CA PHE A 19 -21.96 9.58 -1.69
C PHE A 19 -21.87 9.46 -3.21
N ALA A 20 -22.33 8.34 -3.78
CA ALA A 20 -22.43 8.20 -5.24
C ALA A 20 -23.45 9.19 -5.84
N LEU A 21 -24.56 9.44 -5.14
CA LEU A 21 -25.62 10.35 -5.61
C LEU A 21 -25.42 11.80 -5.17
N LEU A 22 -24.51 12.08 -4.22
CA LEU A 22 -24.24 13.42 -3.70
C LEU A 22 -23.94 14.47 -4.78
N PRO A 23 -23.18 14.17 -5.86
CA PRO A 23 -22.89 15.16 -6.89
C PRO A 23 -24.13 15.66 -7.64
N ILE A 24 -25.27 14.94 -7.61
CA ILE A 24 -26.53 15.36 -8.25
C ILE A 24 -26.97 16.73 -7.75
N LEU A 25 -26.69 17.06 -6.49
CA LEU A 25 -27.02 18.36 -5.88
C LEU A 25 -26.36 19.55 -6.61
N VAL A 26 -25.25 19.29 -7.32
CA VAL A 26 -24.47 20.31 -8.04
C VAL A 26 -24.58 20.12 -9.55
N THR A 27 -24.49 18.88 -10.04
CA THR A 27 -24.39 18.57 -11.48
C THR A 27 -25.72 18.24 -12.13
N GLY A 28 -26.78 18.01 -11.33
CA GLY A 28 -28.02 17.41 -11.82
C GLY A 28 -27.83 15.96 -12.28
N TRP A 29 -28.92 15.34 -12.74
CA TRP A 29 -28.92 13.95 -13.20
C TRP A 29 -28.10 13.73 -14.47
N ASP A 30 -28.24 14.62 -15.45
CA ASP A 30 -27.51 14.53 -16.72
C ASP A 30 -26.01 14.70 -16.50
N GLY A 31 -25.60 15.68 -15.70
CA GLY A 31 -24.19 15.90 -15.37
C GLY A 31 -23.56 14.76 -14.55
N LEU A 32 -24.31 14.10 -13.66
CA LEU A 32 -23.82 12.91 -12.96
C LEU A 32 -23.54 11.77 -13.95
N LYS A 33 -24.49 11.52 -14.88
CA LYS A 33 -24.37 10.46 -15.88
C LYS A 33 -23.17 10.68 -16.80
N GLU A 34 -22.98 11.91 -17.28
CA GLU A 34 -21.82 12.28 -18.11
C GLU A 34 -20.50 12.10 -17.35
N THR A 35 -20.46 12.50 -16.08
CA THR A 35 -19.27 12.35 -15.24
C THR A 35 -18.89 10.88 -15.07
N TYR A 36 -19.87 10.00 -14.79
CA TYR A 36 -19.59 8.57 -14.66
C TYR A 36 -19.21 7.89 -15.97
N LEU A 37 -19.82 8.31 -17.08
CA LEU A 37 -19.44 7.80 -18.40
C LEU A 37 -18.00 8.21 -18.74
N SER A 38 -17.66 9.49 -18.53
CA SER A 38 -16.31 10.01 -18.73
C SER A 38 -15.29 9.28 -17.85
N TRP A 39 -15.60 9.09 -16.56
CA TRP A 39 -14.77 8.33 -15.63
C TRP A 39 -14.54 6.89 -16.12
N TYR A 40 -15.58 6.20 -16.58
CA TYR A 40 -15.45 4.84 -17.14
C TYR A 40 -14.57 4.80 -18.39
N THR A 41 -14.70 5.78 -19.29
CA THR A 41 -13.84 5.89 -20.48
C THR A 41 -12.38 6.10 -20.09
N MET A 42 -12.10 7.01 -19.15
CA MET A 42 -10.75 7.27 -18.66
C MET A 42 -10.12 6.04 -17.99
N LEU A 43 -10.90 5.29 -17.21
CA LEU A 43 -10.48 4.02 -16.60
C LEU A 43 -10.02 2.99 -17.63
N GLY A 44 -10.71 2.90 -18.77
CA GLY A 44 -10.33 2.00 -19.85
C GLY A 44 -9.03 2.41 -20.57
N GLN A 45 -8.77 3.72 -20.66
CA GLN A 45 -7.57 4.27 -21.30
C GLN A 45 -6.35 4.29 -20.38
N ASP A 46 -6.56 4.35 -19.06
CA ASP A 46 -5.50 4.48 -18.06
C ASP A 46 -4.51 3.29 -18.00
N TYR A 47 -4.89 2.15 -18.57
CA TYR A 47 -4.10 0.92 -18.52
C TYR A 47 -2.83 0.97 -19.37
N SER A 48 -2.72 1.83 -20.38
CA SER A 48 -1.60 1.82 -21.32
C SER A 48 -0.38 2.62 -20.86
N ASP A 49 -0.57 3.79 -20.22
CA ASP A 49 0.47 4.83 -20.32
C ASP A 49 1.36 5.04 -19.08
N SER A 50 0.95 4.61 -17.88
CA SER A 50 1.74 4.85 -16.66
C SER A 50 1.88 3.63 -15.77
N VAL A 51 3.12 3.35 -15.36
CA VAL A 51 3.47 2.32 -14.37
C VAL A 51 3.67 2.90 -12.96
N GLY A 52 3.91 4.21 -12.86
CA GLY A 52 4.06 4.93 -11.58
C GLY A 52 5.15 4.41 -10.64
N PHE A 53 5.13 4.88 -9.40
CA PHE A 53 5.98 4.36 -8.31
C PHE A 53 5.41 3.04 -7.77
N SER A 54 5.61 1.96 -8.51
CA SER A 54 5.03 0.64 -8.18
C SER A 54 6.00 -0.51 -8.44
N VAL A 55 5.61 -1.72 -8.03
CA VAL A 55 6.34 -2.97 -8.35
C VAL A 55 6.54 -3.11 -9.86
N ILE A 56 5.48 -2.89 -10.66
CA ILE A 56 5.60 -2.97 -12.11
C ILE A 56 6.50 -1.85 -12.67
N GLY A 57 6.47 -0.66 -12.05
CA GLY A 57 7.40 0.43 -12.39
C GLY A 57 8.85 0.03 -12.24
N ILE A 58 9.23 -0.56 -11.10
CA ILE A 58 10.59 -1.07 -10.87
C ILE A 58 10.94 -2.19 -11.86
N LEU A 59 10.05 -3.17 -12.07
CA LEU A 59 10.31 -4.28 -13.00
C LEU A 59 10.57 -3.79 -14.42
N VAL A 60 9.78 -2.84 -14.92
CA VAL A 60 9.96 -2.25 -16.24
C VAL A 60 11.26 -1.45 -16.31
N LYS A 61 11.52 -0.58 -15.33
CA LYS A 61 12.69 0.34 -15.40
C LYS A 61 14.03 -0.33 -15.12
N TRP A 62 14.07 -1.31 -14.22
CA TRP A 62 15.34 -1.88 -13.74
C TRP A 62 15.67 -3.19 -14.43
N PHE A 63 14.66 -3.96 -14.82
CA PHE A 63 14.82 -5.30 -15.39
C PHE A 63 14.32 -5.40 -16.83
N ASN A 64 13.91 -4.28 -17.44
CA ASN A 64 13.34 -4.23 -18.79
C ASN A 64 12.19 -5.24 -18.98
N TYR A 65 11.36 -5.42 -17.94
CA TYR A 65 10.26 -6.38 -17.97
C TYR A 65 9.18 -5.95 -18.97
N GLN A 66 8.84 -6.85 -19.90
CA GLN A 66 7.82 -6.63 -20.95
C GLN A 66 6.62 -7.57 -20.83
N GLY A 67 6.51 -8.32 -19.73
CA GLY A 67 5.41 -9.26 -19.52
C GLY A 67 4.10 -8.60 -19.05
N SER A 68 3.10 -9.43 -18.79
CA SER A 68 1.76 -8.96 -18.41
C SER A 68 1.72 -8.35 -17.00
N ARG A 69 1.29 -7.09 -16.93
CA ARG A 69 1.06 -6.37 -15.66
C ARG A 69 0.03 -7.08 -14.77
N ASN A 70 -0.97 -7.70 -15.37
CA ASN A 70 -2.01 -8.45 -14.64
C ASN A 70 -1.44 -9.65 -13.91
N ILE A 71 -0.41 -10.31 -14.48
CA ILE A 71 0.28 -11.43 -13.81
C ILE A 71 1.02 -10.92 -12.58
N VAL A 72 1.76 -9.81 -12.70
CA VAL A 72 2.47 -9.19 -11.57
C VAL A 72 1.48 -8.81 -10.46
N PHE A 73 0.36 -8.20 -10.82
CA PHE A 73 -0.70 -7.85 -9.87
C PHE A 73 -1.29 -9.10 -9.20
N LEU A 74 -1.62 -10.15 -9.97
CA LEU A 74 -2.19 -11.39 -9.46
C LEU A 74 -1.22 -12.09 -8.48
N VAL A 75 0.08 -12.12 -8.80
CA VAL A 75 1.10 -12.59 -7.86
C VAL A 75 1.08 -11.77 -6.58
N GLY A 76 0.99 -10.44 -6.68
CA GLY A 76 0.82 -9.55 -5.54
C GLY A 76 -0.40 -9.89 -4.68
N VAL A 77 -1.57 -10.13 -5.31
CA VAL A 77 -2.80 -10.54 -4.62
C VAL A 77 -2.60 -11.87 -3.89
N VAL A 78 -2.05 -12.88 -4.56
CA VAL A 78 -1.81 -14.20 -3.97
C VAL A 78 -0.87 -14.08 -2.76
N LEU A 79 0.24 -13.35 -2.91
CA LEU A 79 1.20 -13.10 -1.83
C LEU A 79 0.56 -12.39 -0.63
N MET A 80 -0.35 -11.45 -0.88
CA MET A 80 -1.05 -10.70 0.18
C MET A 80 -2.16 -11.53 0.86
N VAL A 81 -2.85 -12.39 0.11
CA VAL A 81 -3.93 -13.25 0.64
C VAL A 81 -3.39 -14.41 1.46
N MET A 82 -2.23 -14.97 1.11
CA MET A 82 -1.62 -16.09 1.85
C MET A 82 -1.50 -15.85 3.38
N PRO A 83 -0.99 -14.70 3.87
CA PRO A 83 -1.03 -14.32 5.28
C PRO A 83 -2.42 -14.43 5.93
N LEU A 84 -3.48 -14.04 5.21
CA LEU A 84 -4.85 -14.01 5.74
C LEU A 84 -5.40 -15.41 6.01
N LEU A 85 -4.87 -16.45 5.34
CA LEU A 85 -5.27 -17.84 5.55
C LEU A 85 -4.76 -18.42 6.88
N LYS A 86 -3.86 -17.73 7.59
CA LYS A 86 -3.31 -18.17 8.88
C LYS A 86 -4.25 -17.91 10.06
N PHE A 87 -5.47 -18.45 10.02
CA PHE A 87 -6.54 -18.23 11.01
C PHE A 87 -6.08 -18.43 12.48
N LYS A 88 -5.18 -19.39 12.74
CA LYS A 88 -4.65 -19.66 14.08
C LYS A 88 -3.84 -18.50 14.68
N GLN A 89 -3.27 -17.62 13.84
CA GLN A 89 -2.43 -16.50 14.31
C GLN A 89 -3.23 -15.22 14.60
N TYR A 90 -4.54 -15.17 14.30
CA TYR A 90 -5.34 -13.96 14.51
C TYR A 90 -5.52 -13.59 15.99
N SER A 91 -5.32 -14.53 16.92
CA SER A 91 -5.25 -14.23 18.35
C SER A 91 -4.06 -13.34 18.71
N ASN A 92 -2.96 -13.42 17.95
CA ASN A 92 -1.79 -12.58 18.13
C ASN A 92 -2.06 -11.15 17.61
N GLN A 93 -2.00 -10.17 18.50
CA GLN A 93 -2.18 -8.76 18.17
C GLN A 93 -1.11 -8.23 17.20
N ASN A 94 0.16 -8.58 17.39
CA ASN A 94 1.25 -8.17 16.51
C ASN A 94 1.10 -8.76 15.10
N PHE A 95 0.54 -9.97 14.99
CA PHE A 95 0.20 -10.55 13.69
C PHE A 95 -0.86 -9.71 12.97
N ARG A 96 -1.93 -9.30 13.67
CA ARG A 96 -2.98 -8.43 13.10
C ARG A 96 -2.40 -7.09 12.62
N TYR A 97 -1.48 -6.49 13.39
CA TYR A 97 -0.79 -5.28 12.97
C TYR A 97 0.14 -5.51 11.78
N ALA A 98 0.90 -6.61 11.76
CA ALA A 98 1.76 -6.94 10.62
C ALA A 98 0.96 -7.15 9.33
N VAL A 99 -0.19 -7.84 9.40
CA VAL A 99 -1.10 -8.01 8.26
C VAL A 99 -1.67 -6.66 7.80
N LEU A 100 -2.11 -5.81 8.72
CA LEU A 100 -2.61 -4.47 8.38
C LEU A 100 -1.52 -3.62 7.73
N SER A 101 -0.31 -3.64 8.28
CA SER A 101 0.85 -2.97 7.69
C SER A 101 1.15 -3.46 6.28
N ALA A 102 1.16 -4.79 6.07
CA ALA A 102 1.35 -5.37 4.75
C ALA A 102 0.26 -4.91 3.77
N LEU A 103 -1.01 -4.85 4.21
CA LEU A 103 -2.13 -4.38 3.39
C LEU A 103 -1.97 -2.92 2.98
N LEU A 104 -1.66 -2.03 3.92
CA LEU A 104 -1.47 -0.60 3.65
C LEU A 104 -0.33 -0.34 2.67
N ILE A 105 0.77 -1.08 2.80
CA ILE A 105 1.89 -0.98 1.85
C ILE A 105 1.49 -1.57 0.49
N TRP A 106 0.84 -2.74 0.48
CA TRP A 106 0.42 -3.44 -0.73
C TRP A 106 -0.48 -2.59 -1.63
N ILE A 107 -1.47 -1.90 -1.05
CA ILE A 107 -2.40 -1.01 -1.77
C ILE A 107 -1.65 0.05 -2.57
N ILE A 108 -0.50 0.52 -2.08
CA ILE A 108 0.30 1.53 -2.77
C ILE A 108 1.25 0.91 -3.79
N ILE A 109 2.05 -0.08 -3.39
CA ILE A 109 3.10 -0.62 -4.27
C ILE A 109 2.55 -1.40 -5.48
N PHE A 110 1.32 -1.90 -5.43
CA PHE A 110 0.64 -2.54 -6.56
C PHE A 110 -0.38 -1.61 -7.26
N ASN A 111 -0.44 -0.33 -6.89
CA ASN A 111 -1.20 0.68 -7.60
C ASN A 111 -0.30 1.41 -8.61
N HIS A 112 -0.58 1.22 -9.90
CA HIS A 112 0.18 1.86 -10.99
C HIS A 112 -0.07 3.38 -11.09
N LYS A 113 -1.12 3.90 -10.45
CA LYS A 113 -1.43 5.34 -10.31
C LYS A 113 -0.98 5.92 -8.96
N ALA A 114 -0.18 5.20 -8.18
CA ALA A 114 0.35 5.73 -6.93
C ALA A 114 1.26 6.95 -7.18
N GLU A 115 0.86 8.10 -6.65
CA GLU A 115 1.64 9.34 -6.70
C GLU A 115 2.46 9.55 -5.41
N SER A 116 3.41 10.48 -5.45
CA SER A 116 4.27 10.81 -4.30
C SER A 116 3.49 11.04 -2.98
N PRO A 117 2.35 11.78 -2.94
CA PRO A 117 1.59 11.99 -1.71
C PRO A 117 0.89 10.73 -1.20
N THR A 118 0.48 9.81 -2.09
CA THR A 118 -0.25 8.58 -1.71
C THR A 118 0.59 7.65 -0.83
N PHE A 119 1.92 7.75 -0.90
CA PHE A 119 2.86 6.98 -0.07
C PHE A 119 2.73 7.24 1.43
N VAL A 120 2.01 8.29 1.85
CA VAL A 120 1.67 8.47 3.27
C VAL A 120 0.99 7.22 3.85
N ILE A 121 0.14 6.54 3.06
CA ILE A 121 -0.55 5.31 3.45
C ILE A 121 0.45 4.17 3.69
N ALA A 122 1.40 3.98 2.76
CA ALA A 122 2.46 2.97 2.91
C ALA A 122 3.36 3.29 4.12
N MET A 123 3.71 4.56 4.33
CA MET A 123 4.51 4.99 5.48
C MET A 123 3.78 4.79 6.81
N THR A 124 2.46 4.98 6.87
CA THR A 124 1.65 4.60 8.03
C THR A 124 1.75 3.10 8.30
N GLY A 125 1.65 2.26 7.27
CA GLY A 125 1.83 0.81 7.39
C GLY A 125 3.23 0.43 7.90
N ILE A 126 4.28 1.05 7.37
CA ILE A 126 5.67 0.86 7.79
C ILE A 126 5.84 1.26 9.26
N GLY A 127 5.34 2.43 9.65
CA GLY A 127 5.38 2.91 11.03
C GLY A 127 4.68 1.95 11.99
N LEU A 128 3.45 1.56 11.67
CA LEU A 128 2.68 0.59 12.46
C LEU A 128 3.45 -0.73 12.65
N TYR A 129 4.10 -1.21 11.60
CA TYR A 129 4.89 -2.44 11.67
C TYR A 129 6.05 -2.27 12.65
N PHE A 130 6.90 -1.26 12.47
CA PHE A 130 8.10 -1.08 13.28
C PHE A 130 7.84 -0.74 14.75
N VAL A 131 6.68 -0.18 15.10
CA VAL A 131 6.26 -0.01 16.50
C VAL A 131 6.13 -1.35 17.23
N THR A 132 5.78 -2.43 16.52
CA THR A 132 5.60 -3.77 17.09
C THR A 132 6.88 -4.62 17.08
N GLN A 133 7.94 -4.15 16.42
CA GLN A 133 9.17 -4.91 16.21
C GLN A 133 10.25 -4.56 17.24
N PRO A 134 11.18 -5.50 17.54
CA PRO A 134 12.31 -5.20 18.40
C PRO A 134 13.23 -4.15 17.78
N TRP A 135 13.74 -3.25 18.61
CA TRP A 135 14.62 -2.14 18.22
C TRP A 135 16.08 -2.58 17.97
N ASN A 136 16.29 -3.47 16.99
CA ASN A 136 17.62 -3.93 16.56
C ASN A 136 18.16 -3.11 15.37
N LEU A 137 19.46 -3.25 15.08
CA LEU A 137 20.11 -2.48 14.01
C LEU A 137 19.41 -2.67 12.65
N GLN A 138 19.06 -3.91 12.30
CA GLN A 138 18.40 -4.23 11.04
C GLN A 138 17.07 -3.46 10.87
N ASN A 139 16.21 -3.45 11.88
CA ASN A 139 14.93 -2.75 11.84
C ASN A 139 15.11 -1.23 11.79
N LYS A 140 16.11 -0.68 12.50
CA LYS A 140 16.47 0.74 12.40
C LYS A 140 16.91 1.11 10.98
N LEU A 141 17.73 0.26 10.35
CA LEU A 141 18.20 0.49 8.98
C LEU A 141 17.04 0.47 7.98
N PHE A 142 16.11 -0.49 8.09
CA PHE A 142 14.93 -0.51 7.22
C PHE A 142 14.02 0.72 7.42
N LEU A 143 13.81 1.12 8.68
CA LEU A 143 13.01 2.31 8.96
C LEU A 143 13.68 3.59 8.43
N ALA A 144 14.99 3.74 8.64
CA ALA A 144 15.77 4.85 8.08
C ALA A 144 15.72 4.84 6.54
N PHE A 145 15.86 3.66 5.93
CA PHE A 145 15.75 3.49 4.48
C PHE A 145 14.39 3.96 3.95
N ALA A 146 13.29 3.62 4.63
CA ALA A 146 11.96 4.13 4.27
C ALA A 146 11.86 5.65 4.44
N ILE A 147 12.26 6.21 5.58
CA ILE A 147 12.15 7.65 5.84
C ILE A 147 12.95 8.47 4.83
N VAL A 148 14.20 8.07 4.56
CA VAL A 148 15.08 8.78 3.64
C VAL A 148 14.54 8.72 2.23
N PHE A 149 14.29 7.52 1.69
CA PHE A 149 14.01 7.38 0.27
C PHE A 149 12.54 7.58 -0.09
N VAL A 150 11.60 7.36 0.82
CA VAL A 150 10.18 7.62 0.54
C VAL A 150 9.86 9.09 0.79
N SER A 151 10.33 9.67 1.89
CA SER A 151 9.96 11.02 2.30
C SER A 151 11.00 12.07 1.93
N LEU A 152 12.24 11.96 2.46
CA LEU A 152 13.22 13.05 2.35
C LEU A 152 13.68 13.32 0.91
N VAL A 153 13.98 12.26 0.15
CA VAL A 153 14.42 12.36 -1.26
C VAL A 153 13.43 13.10 -2.16
N TYR A 154 12.14 13.03 -1.85
CA TYR A 154 11.07 13.63 -2.66
C TYR A 154 10.51 14.92 -2.04
N SER A 155 11.11 15.38 -0.94
CA SER A 155 10.80 16.67 -0.32
C SER A 155 11.63 17.80 -0.93
N ASP A 156 11.32 19.03 -0.54
CA ASP A 156 12.08 20.23 -0.94
C ASP A 156 13.48 20.30 -0.34
N LEU A 157 13.80 19.40 0.61
CA LEU A 157 15.15 19.26 1.13
C LEU A 157 16.14 18.67 0.11
N MET A 158 15.64 17.96 -0.92
CA MET A 158 16.49 17.36 -1.95
C MET A 158 16.64 18.32 -3.14
N PRO A 159 17.88 18.62 -3.58
CA PRO A 159 18.11 19.41 -4.78
C PRO A 159 17.42 18.81 -6.03
N PRO A 160 16.88 19.65 -6.93
CA PRO A 160 16.09 19.17 -8.06
C PRO A 160 16.89 18.32 -9.05
N GLY A 161 18.20 18.52 -9.18
CA GLY A 161 19.06 17.78 -10.10
C GLY A 161 19.01 16.25 -9.86
N PRO A 162 19.51 15.74 -8.72
CA PRO A 162 19.43 14.32 -8.40
C PRO A 162 17.99 13.80 -8.32
N ARG A 163 17.07 14.61 -7.78
CA ARG A 163 15.65 14.25 -7.65
C ARG A 163 15.02 13.91 -8.99
N ASN A 164 15.18 14.79 -9.98
CA ASN A 164 14.51 14.68 -11.26
C ASN A 164 15.27 13.81 -12.27
N ASN A 165 16.61 13.74 -12.16
CA ASN A 165 17.44 12.99 -13.12
C ASN A 165 17.70 11.55 -12.69
N PHE A 166 17.58 11.23 -11.40
CA PHE A 166 17.88 9.90 -10.87
C PHE A 166 16.71 9.32 -10.07
N PHE A 167 16.27 9.96 -9.00
CA PHE A 167 15.28 9.34 -8.11
C PHE A 167 13.89 9.16 -8.75
N HIS A 168 13.40 10.17 -9.47
CA HIS A 168 12.12 10.07 -10.19
C HIS A 168 12.15 9.04 -11.34
N PRO A 169 13.10 9.10 -12.30
CA PRO A 169 13.10 8.22 -13.47
C PRO A 169 13.28 6.74 -13.15
N TYR A 170 14.01 6.44 -12.07
CA TYR A 170 14.26 5.08 -11.60
C TYR A 170 13.25 4.60 -10.55
N PHE A 171 12.18 5.34 -10.28
CA PHE A 171 11.12 4.94 -9.34
C PHE A 171 11.60 4.49 -7.95
N ILE A 172 12.69 5.09 -7.45
CA ILE A 172 13.37 4.66 -6.21
C ILE A 172 12.45 4.74 -5.00
N LYS A 173 11.47 5.65 -4.99
CA LYS A 173 10.47 5.81 -3.92
C LYS A 173 9.77 4.50 -3.55
N ALA A 174 9.46 3.66 -4.53
CA ALA A 174 8.73 2.41 -4.31
C ALA A 174 9.58 1.32 -3.62
N LEU A 175 10.90 1.40 -3.77
CA LEU A 175 11.82 0.35 -3.38
C LEU A 175 11.80 0.04 -1.87
N PRO A 176 11.90 1.03 -0.95
CA PRO A 176 11.80 0.76 0.48
C PRO A 176 10.49 0.07 0.86
N CYS A 177 9.38 0.53 0.29
CA CYS A 177 8.06 -0.06 0.54
C CYS A 177 8.00 -1.52 0.08
N ILE A 178 8.52 -1.84 -1.11
CA ILE A 178 8.55 -3.21 -1.65
C ILE A 178 9.41 -4.12 -0.77
N VAL A 179 10.62 -3.68 -0.40
CA VAL A 179 11.55 -4.46 0.42
C VAL A 179 10.96 -4.73 1.80
N ILE A 180 10.37 -3.72 2.45
CA ILE A 180 9.74 -3.88 3.76
C ILE A 180 8.50 -4.76 3.67
N TRP A 181 7.69 -4.60 2.62
CA TRP A 181 6.53 -5.47 2.39
C TRP A 181 6.95 -6.94 2.25
N LEU A 182 7.98 -7.24 1.45
CA LEU A 182 8.52 -8.60 1.33
C LEU A 182 9.03 -9.14 2.67
N LYS A 183 9.70 -8.31 3.48
CA LYS A 183 10.11 -8.67 4.85
C LYS A 183 8.91 -9.03 5.73
N ILE A 184 7.86 -8.23 5.72
CA ILE A 184 6.64 -8.48 6.51
C ILE A 184 5.97 -9.79 6.07
N ILE A 185 5.77 -9.97 4.75
CA ILE A 185 5.21 -11.21 4.19
C ILE A 185 6.05 -12.41 4.62
N TYR A 186 7.38 -12.33 4.47
CA TYR A 186 8.29 -13.39 4.88
C TYR A 186 8.14 -13.72 6.38
N GLU A 187 8.15 -12.73 7.26
CA GLU A 187 8.00 -12.97 8.70
C GLU A 187 6.65 -13.60 9.07
N ILE A 188 5.56 -13.18 8.42
CA ILE A 188 4.26 -13.80 8.61
C ILE A 188 4.28 -15.26 8.12
N MET A 189 4.79 -15.50 6.91
CA MET A 189 4.82 -16.84 6.29
C MET A 189 5.65 -17.83 7.10
N PHE A 190 6.72 -17.37 7.75
CA PHE A 190 7.58 -18.20 8.60
C PHE A 190 7.28 -18.07 10.10
N ASN A 191 6.11 -17.54 10.48
CA ASN A 191 5.65 -17.42 11.87
C ASN A 191 6.63 -16.69 12.80
N LYS A 192 7.39 -15.73 12.28
CA LYS A 192 8.41 -14.97 13.03
C LYS A 192 7.82 -13.79 13.83
N ILE A 193 6.53 -13.50 13.65
CA ILE A 193 5.84 -12.44 14.40
C ILE A 193 5.56 -12.89 15.84
N LYS A 194 6.31 -12.34 16.79
CA LYS A 194 6.16 -12.61 18.23
C LYS A 194 4.91 -11.95 18.82
N PRO A 195 4.24 -12.56 19.81
CA PRO A 195 3.10 -11.96 20.49
C PRO A 195 3.50 -10.77 21.38
N ALA A 196 2.59 -9.81 21.55
CA ALA A 196 2.86 -8.57 22.29
C ALA A 196 3.33 -8.79 23.75
N HIS A 197 2.86 -9.85 24.41
CA HIS A 197 3.20 -10.15 25.81
C HIS A 197 4.60 -10.75 26.02
N SER A 198 5.38 -11.06 24.96
CA SER A 198 6.76 -11.55 25.14
C SER A 198 7.79 -10.44 25.38
N ASN A 199 7.39 -9.17 25.39
CA ASN A 199 8.29 -8.01 25.49
C ASN A 199 8.34 -7.37 26.89
N SER A 200 7.79 -8.02 27.93
CA SER A 200 7.70 -7.50 29.30
C SER A 200 9.04 -7.39 30.06
N SER A 201 10.19 -7.62 29.42
CA SER A 201 11.52 -7.47 30.04
C SER A 201 12.23 -6.17 29.69
N ARG A 202 11.49 -5.12 29.30
CA ARG A 202 12.04 -3.80 29.01
C ARG A 202 11.24 -2.69 29.66
N ILE A 203 11.44 -2.53 30.97
CA ILE A 203 11.60 -1.24 31.64
C ILE A 203 12.78 -1.41 32.59
#